data_AF-A0A838JX35-F1
#
_entry.id   AF-A0A838JX35-F1
#
_cell.length_a   1.000
_cell.length_b   1.000
_cell.length_c   1.000
_cell.angle_alpha   90.00
_cell.angle_beta   90.00
_cell.angle_gamma   90.00
#
_symmetry.space_group_name_H-M   'P 1'
#
loop_
_entity.id
_entity.type
_entity.pdbx_description
1 polymer ?
#
loop_
_entity_poly.entity_id
_entity_poly.type
_entity_poly.pdbx_seq_one_letter_code
_entity_poly.pdbx_strand_id
1 'polypeptide(L)'
;MISFELARRLLSAGLQWRPGDGDRFFIPDRNLDEAVFSVSEMSVEVRPAPGGQLIAFNGTVEWALDSIMQQEAVWLPSEAQLRELLGADFTALQRTADGYRCEIEDGASGQRLGFEHADPAEAYGLALLRVLETTKAQA
;
A
#
# COMPACT_ATOMS: atom_id res chain seq x y z
N MET A 1 0.25 6.75 -1.32
CA MET A 1 0.49 5.31 -1.59
C MET A 1 1.99 5.13 -1.71
N ILE A 2 2.54 3.98 -1.38
CA ILE A 2 3.99 3.77 -1.48
C ILE A 2 4.45 3.63 -2.94
N SER A 3 5.73 3.92 -3.17
CA SER A 3 6.43 3.68 -4.42
C SER A 3 6.49 2.19 -4.76
N PHE A 4 6.63 1.90 -6.05
CA PHE A 4 6.79 0.53 -6.55
C PHE A 4 8.06 -0.14 -6.00
N GLU A 5 9.13 0.65 -5.80
CA GLU A 5 10.36 0.17 -5.19
C GLU A 5 10.13 -0.30 -3.75
N LEU A 6 9.47 0.52 -2.92
CA LEU A 6 9.19 0.15 -1.53
C LEU A 6 8.23 -1.05 -1.46
N ALA A 7 7.22 -1.10 -2.34
CA ALA A 7 6.31 -2.23 -2.43
C ALA A 7 7.03 -3.56 -2.74
N ARG A 8 7.98 -3.54 -3.69
CA ARG A 8 8.83 -4.72 -4.00
C ARG A 8 9.70 -5.13 -2.81
N ARG A 9 10.24 -4.17 -2.06
CA ARG A 9 11.03 -4.43 -0.85
C ARG A 9 10.17 -5.07 0.25
N LEU A 10 8.95 -4.59 0.47
CA LEU A 10 8.01 -5.19 1.43
C LEU A 10 7.66 -6.63 1.05
N LEU A 11 7.39 -6.89 -0.23
CA LEU A 11 7.16 -8.24 -0.73
C LEU A 11 8.38 -9.15 -0.48
N SER A 12 9.59 -8.67 -0.77
CA SER A 12 10.84 -9.42 -0.56
C SER A 12 11.14 -9.69 0.92
N ALA A 13 10.68 -8.80 1.80
CA ALA A 13 10.74 -8.95 3.25
C ALA A 13 9.69 -9.94 3.79
N GLY A 14 8.76 -10.41 2.95
CA GLY A 14 7.78 -11.44 3.30
C GLY A 14 6.41 -10.89 3.70
N LEU A 15 6.08 -9.66 3.29
CA LEU A 15 4.73 -9.11 3.51
C LEU A 15 3.68 -10.04 2.90
N GLN A 16 2.81 -10.58 3.76
CA GLN A 16 1.65 -11.37 3.33
C GLN A 16 0.47 -10.43 3.11
N TRP A 17 -0.27 -10.65 2.02
CA TRP A 17 -1.42 -9.83 1.68
C TRP A 17 -2.68 -10.66 1.49
N ARG A 18 -3.82 -10.14 1.97
CA ARG A 18 -5.14 -10.71 1.73
C ARG A 18 -5.95 -9.69 0.93
N PRO A 19 -6.24 -9.94 -0.36
CA PRO A 19 -6.90 -8.97 -1.22
C PRO A 19 -8.30 -8.61 -0.72
N GLY A 20 -8.63 -7.33 -0.75
CA GLY A 20 -9.93 -6.76 -0.41
C GLY A 20 -10.29 -5.57 -1.29
N ASP A 21 -11.55 -5.12 -1.18
CA ASP A 21 -12.05 -3.95 -1.90
C ASP A 21 -11.22 -2.70 -1.57
N GLY A 22 -10.87 -1.93 -2.61
CA GLY A 22 -10.03 -0.73 -2.49
C GLY A 22 -8.52 -1.00 -2.52
N ASP A 23 -8.08 -2.26 -2.51
CA ASP A 23 -6.67 -2.59 -2.66
C ASP A 23 -6.13 -2.19 -4.02
N ARG A 24 -4.88 -1.73 -4.03
CA ARG A 24 -4.18 -1.34 -5.25
C ARG A 24 -2.97 -2.24 -5.46
N PHE A 25 -2.67 -2.57 -6.71
CA PHE A 25 -1.51 -3.39 -7.07
C PHE A 25 -1.00 -3.06 -8.46
N PHE A 26 0.21 -3.52 -8.77
CA PHE A 26 0.73 -3.56 -10.12
C PHE A 26 1.26 -4.96 -10.42
N ILE A 27 1.49 -5.24 -11.71
CA ILE A 27 1.97 -6.53 -12.18
C ILE A 27 3.36 -6.30 -12.80
N PRO A 28 4.44 -6.74 -12.15
CA PRO A 28 5.78 -6.57 -12.68
C PRO A 28 5.99 -7.40 -13.97
N ASP A 29 6.91 -6.94 -14.81
CA ASP A 29 7.49 -7.69 -15.94
C ASP A 29 6.47 -8.04 -17.05
N ARG A 30 5.37 -7.29 -17.15
CA ARG A 30 4.35 -7.45 -18.21
C ARG A 30 4.22 -6.25 -19.15
N ASN A 31 5.21 -5.34 -19.17
CA ASN A 31 5.11 -4.02 -19.84
C ASN A 31 3.87 -3.22 -19.39
N LEU A 32 3.38 -3.52 -18.18
CA LEU A 32 2.28 -2.85 -17.49
C LEU A 32 2.79 -2.24 -16.18
N ASP A 33 4.10 -2.07 -16.03
CA ASP A 33 4.76 -1.72 -14.78
C ASP A 33 4.37 -0.33 -14.26
N GLU A 34 3.83 0.53 -15.13
CA GLU A 34 3.30 1.86 -14.77
C GLU A 34 1.79 1.84 -14.49
N ALA A 35 1.10 0.75 -14.82
CA ALA A 35 -0.33 0.62 -14.60
C ALA A 35 -0.62 0.16 -13.17
N VAL A 36 -1.44 0.94 -12.48
CA VAL A 36 -1.97 0.58 -11.16
C VAL A 36 -3.40 0.08 -11.33
N PHE A 37 -3.64 -1.13 -10.87
CA PHE A 37 -4.95 -1.75 -10.82
C PHE A 37 -5.55 -1.60 -9.43
N SER A 38 -6.88 -1.54 -9.34
CA SER A 38 -7.62 -1.53 -8.07
C SER A 38 -8.59 -2.70 -8.01
N VAL A 39 -8.61 -3.39 -6.88
CA VAL A 39 -9.65 -4.38 -6.57
C VAL A 39 -10.91 -3.60 -6.21
N SER A 40 -12.00 -3.87 -6.92
CA SER A 40 -13.27 -3.19 -6.69
C SER A 40 -14.45 -4.11 -6.98
N GLU A 41 -15.40 -4.21 -6.05
CA GLU A 41 -16.70 -4.84 -6.32
C GLU A 41 -17.57 -3.98 -7.26
N MET A 42 -17.42 -2.65 -7.18
CA MET A 42 -18.19 -1.68 -7.97
C MET A 42 -17.36 -0.44 -8.28
N SER A 43 -17.19 -0.14 -9.57
CA SER A 43 -16.48 1.05 -10.01
C SER A 43 -17.42 2.25 -10.16
N VAL A 44 -17.06 3.38 -9.54
CA VAL A 44 -17.81 4.64 -9.63
C VAL A 44 -16.99 5.67 -10.40
N GLU A 45 -17.59 6.28 -11.43
CA GLU A 45 -16.94 7.29 -12.26
C GLU A 45 -17.68 8.63 -12.13
N VAL A 46 -16.93 9.72 -11.94
CA VAL A 46 -17.47 11.07 -11.93
C VAL A 46 -17.14 11.76 -13.26
N ARG A 47 -18.18 12.16 -14.00
CA ARG A 47 -18.04 12.80 -15.33
C ARG A 47 -18.74 14.15 -15.40
N PRO A 48 -18.18 15.14 -16.13
CA PRO A 48 -18.87 16.41 -16.38
C PRO A 48 -20.17 16.19 -17.16
N ALA A 49 -21.22 16.92 -16.80
CA ALA A 49 -22.50 16.99 -17.50
C ALA A 49 -23.01 18.44 -17.57
N PRO A 50 -23.94 18.79 -18.48
CA PRO A 50 -24.43 20.17 -18.63
C PRO A 50 -25.01 20.82 -17.36
N GLY A 51 -25.39 20.01 -16.35
CA GLY A 51 -25.92 20.48 -15.06
C GLY A 51 -25.01 20.27 -13.84
N GLY A 52 -23.75 19.84 -14.01
CA GLY A 52 -22.83 19.57 -12.91
C GLY A 52 -22.03 18.29 -13.09
N GLN A 53 -21.89 17.52 -12.00
CA GLN A 53 -21.16 16.25 -12.00
C GLN A 53 -22.16 15.08 -12.06
N LEU A 54 -21.97 14.19 -13.03
CA LEU A 54 -22.68 12.91 -13.12
C LEU A 54 -21.87 11.84 -12.39
N ILE A 55 -22.51 11.11 -11.47
CA ILE A 55 -21.93 9.95 -10.81
C ILE A 55 -22.49 8.70 -11.48
N ALA A 56 -21.65 7.95 -12.18
CA ALA A 56 -22.01 6.73 -12.88
C ALA A 56 -21.48 5.50 -12.14
N PHE A 57 -22.35 4.51 -11.94
CA PHE A 57 -22.02 3.23 -11.32
C PHE A 57 -21.86 2.19 -12.42
N ASN A 58 -20.69 1.57 -12.52
CA ASN A 58 -20.40 0.51 -13.48
C ASN A 58 -20.27 -0.82 -12.72
N GLY A 59 -21.26 -1.70 -12.90
CA GLY A 59 -21.22 -3.08 -12.43
C GLY A 59 -20.49 -3.93 -13.47
N THR A 60 -19.31 -4.44 -13.10
CA THR A 60 -18.50 -5.48 -13.78
C THR A 60 -18.26 -5.29 -15.29
N VAL A 61 -17.05 -4.88 -15.67
CA VAL A 61 -16.59 -4.82 -17.06
C VAL A 61 -16.53 -6.22 -17.69
N GLU A 62 -17.16 -6.40 -18.87
CA GLU A 62 -17.24 -7.69 -19.60
C GLU A 62 -15.98 -8.07 -20.38
N TRP A 63 -15.00 -7.17 -20.51
CA TRP A 63 -13.75 -7.41 -21.27
C TRP A 63 -12.55 -6.96 -20.43
N ALA A 64 -12.15 -7.79 -19.48
CA ALA A 64 -10.94 -7.60 -18.67
C ALA A 64 -9.92 -8.71 -18.97
N LEU A 65 -8.65 -8.49 -18.60
CA LEU A 65 -7.62 -9.53 -18.54
C LEU A 65 -8.19 -10.74 -17.78
N ASP A 66 -8.23 -11.94 -18.40
CA ASP A 66 -9.05 -13.06 -17.91
C ASP A 66 -8.80 -13.43 -16.44
N SER A 67 -7.52 -13.52 -16.03
CA SER A 67 -7.11 -13.67 -14.62
C SER A 67 -5.58 -13.66 -14.48
N ILE A 68 -5.09 -13.41 -13.27
CA ILE A 68 -3.70 -13.64 -12.85
C ILE A 68 -3.69 -14.36 -11.50
N MET A 69 -2.58 -15.01 -11.16
CA MET A 69 -2.37 -15.52 -9.81
C MET A 69 -2.00 -14.38 -8.86
N GLN A 70 -2.46 -14.45 -7.61
CA GLN A 70 -2.16 -13.42 -6.60
C GLN A 70 -0.66 -13.16 -6.44
N GLN A 71 0.17 -14.21 -6.53
CA GLN A 71 1.63 -14.11 -6.42
C GLN A 71 2.30 -13.32 -7.56
N GLU A 72 1.58 -13.08 -8.66
CA GLU A 72 2.03 -12.22 -9.76
C GLU A 72 1.75 -10.72 -9.45
N ALA A 73 1.00 -10.39 -8.40
CA ALA A 73 0.67 -9.03 -8.03
C ALA A 73 1.60 -8.49 -6.93
N VAL A 74 2.03 -7.24 -7.09
CA VAL A 74 2.73 -6.48 -6.06
C VAL A 74 1.80 -5.41 -5.52
N TRP A 75 1.42 -5.54 -4.24
CA TRP A 75 0.45 -4.67 -3.59
C TRP A 75 1.02 -3.30 -3.24
N LEU A 76 0.17 -2.27 -3.32
CA LEU A 76 0.49 -0.87 -3.06
C LEU A 76 -0.40 -0.35 -1.92
N PRO A 77 -0.07 -0.71 -0.67
CA PRO A 77 -0.89 -0.39 0.48
C PRO A 77 -1.12 1.12 0.62
N SER A 78 -2.33 1.48 1.04
CA SER A 78 -2.65 2.83 1.49
C SER A 78 -2.02 3.12 2.85
N GLU A 79 -1.99 4.39 3.24
CA GLU A 79 -1.51 4.81 4.57
C GLU A 79 -2.27 4.09 5.70
N ALA A 80 -3.60 3.97 5.58
CA ALA A 80 -4.42 3.30 6.58
C ALA A 80 -4.05 1.83 6.74
N GLN A 81 -3.86 1.13 5.62
CA GLN A 81 -3.48 -0.28 5.61
C GLN A 81 -2.08 -0.51 6.18
N LEU A 82 -1.12 0.37 5.88
CA LEU A 82 0.23 0.27 6.46
C LEU A 82 0.21 0.47 7.98
N ARG A 83 -0.59 1.42 8.46
CA ARG A 83 -0.78 1.65 9.88
C ARG A 83 -1.45 0.45 10.56
N GLU A 84 -2.43 -0.16 9.93
CA GLU A 84 -3.05 -1.41 10.42
C GLU A 84 -2.05 -2.57 10.48
N LEU A 85 -1.20 -2.71 9.45
CA LEU A 85 -0.16 -3.74 9.39
C LEU A 85 0.93 -3.58 10.45
N LEU A 86 1.29 -2.34 10.78
CA LEU A 86 2.20 -2.05 11.89
C LEU A 86 1.60 -2.40 13.25
N GLY A 87 0.26 -2.36 13.38
CA GLY A 87 -0.45 -2.79 14.58
C GLY A 87 0.10 -2.16 15.86
N ALA A 88 0.56 -2.99 16.79
CA ALA A 88 1.06 -2.57 18.09
C ALA A 88 2.45 -1.91 18.06
N ASP A 89 3.24 -2.14 17.01
CA ASP A 89 4.54 -1.49 16.87
C ASP A 89 4.39 0.01 16.55
N PHE A 90 3.26 0.41 15.94
CA PHE A 90 3.01 1.82 15.62
C PHE A 90 2.79 2.66 16.88
N THR A 91 3.57 3.73 17.02
CA THR A 91 3.47 4.66 18.14
C THR A 91 2.84 6.00 17.73
N ALA A 92 3.39 6.67 16.70
CA ALA A 92 2.92 7.98 16.30
C ALA A 92 3.31 8.34 14.86
N LEU A 93 2.54 9.23 14.24
CA LEU A 93 2.94 9.94 13.03
C LEU A 93 3.02 11.43 13.36
N GLN A 94 4.18 12.03 13.15
CA GLN A 94 4.42 13.44 13.42
C GLN A 94 4.71 14.17 12.11
N ARG A 95 4.14 15.36 11.95
CA ARG A 95 4.52 16.26 10.86
C ARG A 95 5.83 16.96 11.23
N THR A 96 6.79 16.95 10.32
CA THR A 96 8.08 17.63 10.46
C THR A 96 8.12 18.89 9.59
N ALA A 97 9.26 19.59 9.54
CA ALA A 97 9.43 20.77 8.68
C ALA A 97 9.25 20.41 7.19
N ASP A 98 9.79 19.26 6.77
CA ASP A 98 9.90 18.86 5.37
C ASP A 98 9.10 17.60 5.01
N GLY A 99 8.25 17.11 5.92
CA GLY A 99 7.47 15.89 5.68
C GLY A 99 6.83 15.31 6.93
N TYR A 100 7.03 13.99 7.10
CA TYR A 100 6.42 13.19 8.14
C TYR A 100 7.46 12.23 8.74
N ARG A 101 7.32 11.98 10.03
CA ARG A 101 8.09 10.99 10.78
C ARG A 101 7.15 9.95 11.37
N CYS A 102 7.28 8.70 10.94
CA CYS A 102 6.58 7.56 11.54
C CYS A 102 7.46 6.99 12.66
N GLU A 103 6.93 6.96 13.88
CA GLU A 103 7.58 6.40 15.06
C GLU A 103 6.98 5.04 15.39
N ILE A 104 7.86 4.07 15.60
CA ILE A 104 7.52 2.72 16.03
C ILE A 104 8.32 2.33 17.26
N GLU A 105 7.77 1.40 18.04
CA GLU A 105 8.51 0.62 19.02
C GLU A 105 8.66 -0.79 18.44
N ASP A 106 9.88 -1.16 18.04
CA ASP A 106 10.14 -2.46 17.41
C ASP A 106 9.93 -3.56 18.46
N GLY A 107 8.82 -4.31 18.38
CA GLY A 107 8.45 -5.32 19.37
C GLY A 107 9.48 -6.43 19.57
N ALA A 108 10.38 -6.65 18.61
CA ALA A 108 11.45 -7.64 18.73
C ALA A 108 12.69 -7.11 19.47
N SER A 109 13.00 -5.82 19.39
CA SER A 109 14.17 -5.21 20.03
C SER A 109 13.83 -4.30 21.23
N GLY A 110 12.58 -3.89 21.37
CA GLY A 110 12.11 -2.86 22.31
C GLY A 110 12.63 -1.45 21.99
N GLN A 111 13.30 -1.26 20.85
CA GLN A 111 13.90 0.02 20.49
C GLN A 111 12.87 0.93 19.82
N ARG A 112 12.86 2.20 20.22
CA ARG A 112 12.11 3.24 19.51
C ARG A 112 12.86 3.70 18.27
N LEU A 113 12.20 3.61 17.13
CA LEU A 113 12.73 3.97 15.82
C LEU A 113 11.83 5.00 15.15
N GLY A 114 12.42 5.85 14.32
CA GLY A 114 11.71 6.87 13.56
C GLY A 114 12.14 6.89 12.11
N PHE A 115 11.16 6.93 11.20
CA PHE A 115 11.36 6.89 9.75
C PHE A 115 10.76 8.13 9.12
N GLU A 116 11.57 8.87 8.36
CA GLU A 116 11.17 10.16 7.77
C GLU A 116 11.00 10.06 6.26
N HIS A 117 9.94 10.69 5.76
CA HIS A 117 9.71 10.88 4.33
C HIS A 117 8.76 12.05 4.07
N ALA A 118 8.84 12.66 2.88
CA ALA A 118 7.94 13.74 2.47
C ALA A 118 6.47 13.30 2.33
N ASP A 119 6.25 12.03 1.99
CA ASP A 119 4.94 11.35 1.93
C ASP A 119 4.75 10.46 3.17
N PRO A 120 3.64 10.55 3.91
CA PRO A 120 3.40 9.75 5.10
C PRO A 120 3.30 8.24 4.81
N ALA A 121 2.75 7.83 3.67
CA ALA A 121 2.64 6.43 3.31
C ALA A 121 4.03 5.78 3.15
N GLU A 122 4.99 6.50 2.59
CA GLU A 122 6.38 6.05 2.49
C GLU A 122 7.04 5.94 3.87
N ALA A 123 6.80 6.90 4.77
CA ALA A 123 7.31 6.82 6.14
C ALA A 123 6.77 5.58 6.88
N TYR A 124 5.47 5.28 6.75
CA TYR A 124 4.89 4.06 7.29
C TYR A 124 5.44 2.79 6.61
N GLY A 125 5.61 2.80 5.29
CA GLY A 125 6.12 1.64 4.56
C GLY A 125 7.57 1.32 4.92
N LEU A 126 8.42 2.33 5.15
CA LEU A 126 9.78 2.15 5.64
C LEU A 126 9.81 1.56 7.06
N ALA A 127 8.91 2.04 7.93
CA ALA A 127 8.77 1.50 9.27
C ALA A 127 8.33 0.02 9.25
N LEU A 128 7.32 -0.31 8.43
CA LEU A 128 6.85 -1.69 8.27
C LEU A 128 7.94 -2.60 7.71
N LEU A 129 8.72 -2.12 6.74
CA LEU A 129 9.83 -2.88 6.18
C LEU A 129 10.84 -3.28 7.26
N ARG A 130 11.19 -2.35 8.16
CA ARG A 130 12.09 -2.63 9.29
C ARG A 130 11.56 -3.76 10.18
N VAL A 131 10.26 -3.72 10.51
CA VAL A 131 9.61 -4.74 11.35
C VAL A 131 9.70 -6.11 10.67
N LEU A 132 9.33 -6.20 9.39
CA LEU A 132 9.39 -7.44 8.61
C LEU A 132 10.82 -7.99 8.52
N GLU A 133 11.81 -7.14 8.29
CA GLU A 133 13.23 -7.53 8.26
C GLU A 133 13.70 -8.07 9.61
N THR A 134 13.28 -7.48 10.74
CA THR A 134 13.57 -8.03 12.08
C THR A 134 12.94 -9.40 12.26
N THR A 135 11.65 -9.55 11.96
CA THR A 135 10.93 -10.81 12.11
C THR A 135 11.55 -11.92 11.27
N LYS A 136 11.93 -11.60 10.02
CA LYS A 136 12.59 -12.55 9.11
C LYS A 136 13.96 -13.00 9.60
N ALA A 137 14.71 -12.13 10.26
CA ALA A 137 16.03 -12.48 10.82
C ALA A 137 15.94 -13.39 12.06
N GLN A 138 14.77 -13.46 12.72
CA GLN A 138 14.54 -14.26 13.91
C GLN A 138 13.91 -15.64 13.63
N ALA A 139 13.41 -15.86 12.41
CA ALA A 139 12.79 -17.11 11.95
C ALA A 139 13.81 -18.05 11.31
#